data_AF-A0A941V7V0-F1
#
_entry.id   AF-A0A941V7V0-F1
#
_cell.length_a   1.000
_cell.length_b   1.000
_cell.length_c   1.000
_cell.angle_alpha   90.00
_cell.angle_beta   90.00
_cell.angle_gamma   90.00
#
_symmetry.space_group_name_H-M   'P 1'
#
loop_
_entity.id
_entity.type
_entity.pdbx_description
1 polymer ?
#
loop_
_entity_poly.entity_id
_entity_poly.type
_entity_poly.pdbx_seq_one_letter_code
_entity_poly.pdbx_strand_id
1 'polypeptide(L)'
;MLVIFKCKAAGDIIMFEENAKPLLDVLGRDIDKGIILAAETAEAIAKLEAEVERMKVVEAEEKARREAEAREKELELQQKREAGLVEDEDKDEIDRQDERRKQQREKERKVEPVSFAARAYPLLEMLRRANRKERDVVWGV
;
A
#
# COMPACT_ATOMS: atom_id res chain seq x y z
N MET A 1 -15.18 -10.93 -0.38
CA MET A 1 -15.52 -11.75 0.81
C MET A 1 -14.61 -11.37 1.98
N LEU A 2 -14.85 -11.86 3.20
CA LEU A 2 -13.91 -11.72 4.33
C LEU A 2 -13.15 -13.04 4.52
N VAL A 3 -11.86 -12.97 4.75
CA VAL A 3 -10.99 -14.09 5.10
C VAL A 3 -10.61 -13.98 6.58
N ILE A 4 -10.78 -15.07 7.31
CA ILE A 4 -10.47 -15.13 8.75
C ILE A 4 -9.30 -16.09 8.95
N PHE A 5 -8.16 -15.54 9.33
CA PHE A 5 -6.99 -16.27 9.77
C PHE A 5 -7.09 -16.54 11.26
N LYS A 6 -7.08 -17.81 11.65
CA LYS A 6 -7.16 -18.25 13.05
C LYS A 6 -5.81 -18.76 13.50
N CYS A 7 -5.35 -18.28 14.66
CA CYS A 7 -4.14 -18.78 15.30
C CYS A 7 -4.24 -18.70 16.82
N LYS A 8 -4.06 -19.84 17.50
CA LYS A 8 -4.10 -19.93 18.97
C LYS A 8 -3.05 -19.05 19.67
N ALA A 9 -1.95 -18.73 18.99
CA ALA A 9 -0.85 -17.95 19.55
C ALA A 9 -1.06 -16.43 19.51
N ALA A 10 -1.82 -15.93 18.52
CA ALA A 10 -1.85 -14.53 18.12
C ALA A 10 -3.24 -13.88 18.14
N GLY A 11 -4.32 -14.66 18.23
CA GLY A 11 -5.69 -14.20 18.01
C GLY A 11 -6.08 -14.26 16.54
N ASP A 12 -7.36 -14.06 16.25
CA ASP A 12 -7.89 -14.12 14.90
C ASP A 12 -7.67 -12.80 14.15
N ILE A 13 -7.32 -12.88 12.88
CA ILE A 13 -7.18 -11.74 11.98
C ILE A 13 -8.23 -11.86 10.88
N ILE A 14 -8.93 -10.76 10.64
CA ILE A 14 -9.97 -10.67 9.62
C ILE A 14 -9.50 -9.68 8.57
N MET A 15 -9.51 -10.07 7.30
CA MET A 15 -9.10 -9.22 6.18
C MET A 15 -10.11 -9.35 5.04
N PHE A 16 -10.27 -8.28 4.26
CA PHE A 16 -10.96 -8.38 2.98
C PHE A 16 -10.16 -9.28 2.03
N GLU A 17 -10.88 -10.05 1.22
CA GLU A 17 -10.33 -10.97 0.23
C GLU A 17 -9.33 -10.29 -0.71
N GLU A 18 -9.63 -9.08 -1.18
CA GLU A 18 -8.73 -8.26 -2.02
C GLU A 18 -7.37 -7.95 -1.37
N ASN A 19 -7.31 -7.98 -0.04
CA ASN A 19 -6.09 -7.74 0.73
C ASN A 19 -5.40 -9.05 1.12
N ALA A 20 -6.17 -10.12 1.34
CA ALA A 20 -5.63 -11.44 1.67
C ALA A 20 -5.04 -12.15 0.44
N LYS A 21 -5.67 -12.01 -0.73
CA LYS A 21 -5.28 -12.71 -1.97
C LYS A 21 -3.81 -12.47 -2.35
N PRO A 22 -3.33 -11.22 -2.47
CA PRO A 22 -1.93 -10.98 -2.83
C PRO A 22 -0.94 -11.56 -1.81
N LEU A 23 -1.31 -11.61 -0.52
CA LEU A 23 -0.47 -12.18 0.53
C LEU A 23 -0.39 -13.71 0.42
N LEU A 24 -1.51 -14.37 0.12
CA LEU A 24 -1.59 -15.81 -0.05
C LEU A 24 -0.95 -16.29 -1.36
N ASP A 25 -1.07 -15.50 -2.43
CA ASP A 25 -0.42 -15.77 -3.71
C ASP A 25 1.11 -15.81 -3.56
N VAL A 26 1.70 -14.90 -2.77
CA VAL A 26 3.14 -14.89 -2.45
C VAL A 26 3.57 -16.16 -1.70
N LEU A 27 2.68 -16.71 -0.89
CA LEU A 27 2.89 -17.96 -0.17
C LEU A 27 2.54 -19.20 -1.01
N GLY A 28 2.01 -19.02 -2.22
CA GLY A 28 1.53 -20.11 -3.08
C GLY A 28 0.36 -20.87 -2.48
N ARG A 29 -0.54 -20.19 -1.76
CA ARG A 29 -1.68 -20.80 -1.06
C ARG A 29 -3.00 -20.28 -1.60
N ASP A 30 -4.02 -21.14 -1.52
CA ASP A 30 -5.39 -20.81 -1.93
C ASP A 30 -6.11 -19.92 -0.88
N ILE A 31 -7.03 -19.06 -1.36
CA ILE A 31 -7.74 -18.10 -0.52
C ILE A 31 -8.91 -18.71 0.25
N ASP A 32 -9.55 -19.73 -0.28
CA ASP A 32 -10.76 -20.29 0.30
C ASP A 32 -10.43 -21.17 1.51
N LYS A 33 -9.32 -21.93 1.45
CA LYS A 33 -8.90 -22.81 2.55
C LYS A 33 -7.41 -23.12 2.53
N GLY A 34 -6.79 -23.09 3.72
CA GLY A 34 -5.41 -23.51 3.87
C GLY A 34 -4.90 -23.53 5.31
N ILE A 35 -3.68 -24.05 5.46
CA ILE A 35 -2.95 -24.16 6.73
C ILE A 35 -1.48 -23.86 6.52
N ILE A 36 -0.90 -22.99 7.33
CA ILE A 36 0.55 -22.82 7.46
C ILE A 36 0.96 -23.53 8.73
N LEU A 37 1.73 -24.62 8.60
CA LEU A 37 2.23 -25.38 9.73
C LEU A 37 3.27 -24.56 10.50
N ALA A 38 3.39 -24.79 11.80
CA ALA A 38 4.40 -24.15 12.65
C ALA A 38 5.82 -24.19 12.02
N ALA A 39 6.21 -25.34 11.47
CA ALA A 39 7.51 -25.52 10.81
C ALA A 39 7.67 -24.70 9.52
N GLU A 40 6.57 -24.37 8.83
CA GLU A 40 6.58 -23.59 7.59
C GLU A 40 6.56 -22.07 7.84
N THR A 41 6.24 -21.64 9.07
CA THR A 41 6.08 -20.22 9.40
C THR A 41 7.34 -19.40 9.16
N ALA A 42 8.52 -19.95 9.42
CA ALA A 42 9.80 -19.26 9.21
C ALA A 42 10.04 -18.94 7.73
N GLU A 43 9.77 -19.90 6.83
CA GLU A 43 9.87 -19.71 5.39
C GLU A 43 8.80 -18.74 4.88
N ALA A 44 7.57 -18.84 5.39
CA ALA A 44 6.48 -17.95 5.04
C ALA A 44 6.78 -16.49 5.42
N ILE A 45 7.36 -16.26 6.60
CA ILE A 45 7.82 -14.93 7.03
C ILE A 45 8.86 -14.39 6.04
N ALA A 46 9.89 -15.17 5.72
CA ALA A 46 10.96 -14.75 4.82
C ALA A 46 10.43 -14.39 3.41
N LYS A 47 9.50 -15.18 2.87
CA LYS A 47 8.88 -14.90 1.56
C LYS A 47 8.07 -13.61 1.57
N LEU A 48 7.25 -13.40 2.59
CA LEU A 48 6.43 -12.19 2.72
C LEU A 48 7.30 -10.95 2.96
N GLU A 49 8.32 -11.02 3.80
CA GLU A 49 9.24 -9.91 4.04
C GLU A 49 9.99 -9.51 2.76
N ALA A 50 10.44 -10.49 1.97
CA ALA A 50 11.07 -10.23 0.68
C ALA A 50 10.12 -9.56 -0.32
N GLU A 51 8.84 -9.96 -0.36
CA GLU A 51 7.85 -9.30 -1.21
C GLU A 51 7.53 -7.89 -0.73
N VAL A 52 7.38 -7.69 0.59
CA VAL A 52 7.16 -6.37 1.17
C VAL A 52 8.28 -5.40 0.78
N GLU A 53 9.53 -5.86 0.81
CA GLU A 53 10.66 -5.01 0.43
C GLU A 53 10.65 -4.68 -1.07
N ARG A 54 10.36 -5.65 -1.93
CA ARG A 54 10.19 -5.41 -3.38
C ARG A 54 9.11 -4.35 -3.65
N MET A 55 7.96 -4.49 -3.00
CA MET A 55 6.83 -3.57 -3.17
C MET A 55 7.16 -2.16 -2.66
N LYS A 56 7.90 -2.03 -1.55
CA LYS A 56 8.34 -0.72 -1.03
C LYS A 56 9.26 0.02 -1.99
N VAL A 57 10.16 -0.70 -2.68
CA VAL A 57 11.05 -0.09 -3.67
C VAL A 57 10.24 0.46 -4.83
N VAL A 58 9.33 -0.34 -5.39
CA VAL A 58 8.45 0.09 -6.49
C VAL A 58 7.59 1.30 -6.08
N GLU A 59 6.99 1.25 -4.88
CA GLU A 59 6.19 2.35 -4.35
C GLU A 59 7.02 3.64 -4.15
N ALA A 60 8.24 3.51 -3.63
CA ALA A 60 9.15 4.64 -3.44
C ALA A 60 9.60 5.24 -4.78
N GLU A 61 9.90 4.42 -5.77
CA GLU A 61 10.27 4.87 -7.13
C GLU A 61 9.09 5.56 -7.82
N GLU A 62 7.89 4.99 -7.78
CA GLU A 62 6.68 5.61 -8.31
C GLU A 62 6.39 6.95 -7.65
N LYS A 63 6.50 7.01 -6.32
CA LYS A 63 6.30 8.24 -5.56
C LYS A 63 7.34 9.29 -5.94
N ALA A 64 8.62 8.92 -6.00
CA ALA A 64 9.70 9.81 -6.41
C ALA A 64 9.47 10.35 -7.83
N ARG A 65 9.04 9.49 -8.77
CA ARG A 65 8.70 9.89 -10.14
C ARG A 65 7.53 10.87 -10.17
N ARG A 66 6.45 10.59 -9.44
CA ARG A 66 5.28 11.50 -9.36
C ARG A 66 5.65 12.84 -8.74
N GLU A 67 6.50 12.85 -7.73
CA GLU A 67 6.99 14.08 -7.11
C GLU A 67 7.90 14.87 -8.05
N ALA A 68 8.76 14.21 -8.83
CA ALA A 68 9.59 14.86 -9.85
C ALA A 68 8.74 15.49 -10.96
N GLU A 69 7.77 14.75 -11.50
CA GLU A 69 6.82 15.26 -12.52
C GLU A 69 5.96 16.43 -11.98
N ALA A 70 5.60 16.40 -10.70
CA ALA A 70 4.86 17.50 -10.07
C ALA A 70 5.74 18.75 -9.93
N ARG A 71 7.00 18.60 -9.52
CA ARG A 71 7.96 19.71 -9.41
C ARG A 71 8.26 20.31 -10.79
N GLU A 72 8.41 19.49 -11.81
CA GLU A 72 8.64 19.95 -13.18
C GLU A 72 7.46 20.81 -13.69
N LYS A 73 6.22 20.34 -13.52
CA LYS A 73 5.02 21.11 -13.89
C LYS A 73 4.88 22.41 -13.12
N GLU A 74 5.28 22.42 -11.86
CA GLU A 74 5.27 23.63 -11.03
C GLU A 74 6.29 24.66 -11.52
N LEU A 75 7.51 24.22 -11.87
CA LEU A 75 8.53 25.08 -12.46
C LEU A 75 8.09 25.62 -13.83
N GLU A 76 7.49 24.78 -14.68
CA GLU A 76 6.98 25.21 -15.99
C GLU A 76 5.87 26.27 -15.84
N LEU A 77 4.95 26.08 -14.88
CA LEU A 77 3.90 27.05 -14.58
C LEU A 77 4.50 28.37 -14.06
N GLN A 78 5.49 28.29 -13.17
CA GLN A 78 6.18 29.47 -12.66
C GLN A 78 6.87 30.25 -13.79
N GLN A 79 7.58 29.57 -14.69
CA GLN A 79 8.23 30.20 -15.84
C GLN A 79 7.22 30.90 -16.77
N LYS A 80 6.07 30.28 -17.04
CA LYS A 80 5.01 30.89 -17.87
C LYS A 80 4.42 32.15 -17.22
N ARG A 81 4.27 32.15 -15.89
CA ARG A 81 3.83 33.32 -15.11
C ARG A 81 4.86 34.45 -15.17
N GLU A 82 6.15 34.14 -15.01
CA GLU A 82 7.24 35.13 -15.04
C GLU A 82 7.48 35.71 -16.44
N ALA A 83 7.26 34.93 -17.50
CA ALA A 83 7.39 35.39 -18.88
C ALA A 83 6.25 36.32 -19.35
N GLY A 84 5.26 36.63 -18.49
CA GLY A 84 4.15 37.53 -18.83
C GLY A 84 3.21 36.99 -19.90
N LEU A 85 3.22 35.67 -20.16
CA LEU A 85 2.34 34.98 -21.10
C LEU A 85 0.94 34.68 -20.53
N VAL A 86 0.55 35.40 -19.49
CA VAL A 86 -0.77 35.32 -18.85
C VAL A 86 -1.36 36.72 -18.86
N GLU A 87 -2.40 36.93 -19.66
CA GLU A 87 -3.12 38.20 -19.71
C GLU A 87 -3.82 38.46 -18.36
N ASP A 88 -3.93 39.72 -17.92
CA ASP A 88 -4.41 40.07 -16.57
C ASP A 88 -5.84 39.56 -16.28
N GLU A 89 -6.69 39.37 -17.30
CA GLU A 89 -8.04 38.80 -17.17
C GLU A 89 -8.04 37.28 -16.91
N ASP A 90 -7.01 36.55 -17.37
CA ASP A 90 -6.87 35.11 -17.16
C ASP A 90 -6.26 34.75 -15.79
N LYS A 91 -5.57 35.70 -15.14
CA LYS A 91 -4.81 35.46 -13.91
C LYS A 91 -5.69 35.09 -12.71
N ASP A 92 -6.83 35.78 -12.53
CA ASP A 92 -7.78 35.52 -11.43
C ASP A 92 -8.55 34.20 -11.61
N GLU A 93 -8.69 33.72 -12.85
CA GLU A 93 -9.28 32.42 -13.15
C GLU A 93 -8.27 31.28 -12.95
N ILE A 94 -7.02 31.49 -13.36
CA ILE A 94 -5.90 30.56 -13.13
C ILE A 94 -5.65 30.36 -11.63
N ASP A 95 -5.58 31.42 -10.82
CA ASP A 95 -5.34 31.31 -9.39
C ASP A 95 -6.46 30.52 -8.68
N ARG A 96 -7.74 30.77 -9.03
CA ARG A 96 -8.88 29.98 -8.52
C ARG A 96 -8.83 28.53 -8.98
N GLN A 97 -8.39 28.25 -10.20
CA GLN A 97 -8.26 26.89 -10.71
C GLN A 97 -7.10 26.15 -10.02
N ASP A 98 -5.99 26.83 -9.74
CA ASP A 98 -4.84 26.30 -9.01
C ASP A 98 -5.18 25.98 -7.55
N GLU A 99 -5.94 26.84 -6.86
CA GLU A 99 -6.44 26.54 -5.52
C GLU A 99 -7.36 25.31 -5.51
N ARG A 100 -8.27 25.19 -6.48
CA ARG A 100 -9.13 24.00 -6.63
C ARG A 100 -8.30 22.74 -6.89
N ARG A 101 -7.29 22.82 -7.75
CA ARG A 101 -6.37 21.70 -8.05
C ARG A 101 -5.54 21.32 -6.83
N LYS A 102 -5.05 22.29 -6.04
CA LYS A 102 -4.35 22.05 -4.77
C LYS A 102 -5.28 21.35 -3.78
N GLN A 103 -6.50 21.85 -3.59
CA GLN A 103 -7.49 21.21 -2.71
C GLN A 103 -7.84 19.79 -3.17
N GLN A 104 -7.96 19.56 -4.48
CA GLN A 104 -8.21 18.22 -5.02
C GLN A 104 -7.01 17.27 -4.82
N ARG A 105 -5.78 17.73 -5.07
CA ARG A 105 -4.55 16.98 -4.79
C ARG A 105 -4.37 16.67 -3.30
N GLU A 106 -4.73 17.60 -2.41
CA GLU A 106 -4.71 17.37 -0.96
C GLU A 106 -5.76 16.34 -0.54
N LYS A 107 -6.94 16.35 -1.15
CA LYS A 107 -7.96 15.32 -0.94
C LYS A 107 -7.49 13.96 -1.45
N GLU A 108 -6.89 13.90 -2.63
CA GLU A 108 -6.34 12.67 -3.22
C GLU A 108 -5.18 12.11 -2.37
N ARG A 109 -4.27 12.96 -1.87
CA ARG A 109 -3.22 12.57 -0.92
C ARG A 109 -3.77 11.98 0.38
N LYS A 110 -4.90 12.49 0.89
CA LYS A 110 -5.54 11.96 2.10
C LYS A 110 -6.21 10.59 1.89
N VAL A 111 -6.42 10.18 0.65
CA VAL A 111 -7.06 8.90 0.28
C VAL A 111 -6.05 7.95 -0.36
N GLU A 112 -4.74 8.14 -0.13
CA GLU A 112 -3.72 7.20 -0.62
C GLU A 112 -4.07 5.76 -0.16
N PRO A 113 -4.11 4.79 -1.10
CA PRO A 113 -4.49 3.43 -0.76
C PRO A 113 -3.47 2.81 0.19
N VAL A 114 -3.93 1.95 1.10
CA VAL A 114 -3.06 1.25 2.03
C VAL A 114 -2.09 0.37 1.24
N SER A 115 -0.79 0.61 1.40
CA SER A 115 0.24 -0.13 0.66
C SER A 115 0.19 -1.63 0.94
N PHE A 116 0.76 -2.42 0.03
CA PHE A 116 0.93 -3.86 0.23
C PHE A 116 1.66 -4.14 1.56
N ALA A 117 2.74 -3.38 1.81
CA ALA A 117 3.52 -3.48 3.04
C ALA A 117 2.66 -3.31 4.30
N ALA A 118 1.85 -2.24 4.34
CA ALA A 118 0.98 -1.97 5.48
C ALA A 118 -0.08 -3.07 5.69
N ARG A 119 -0.61 -3.65 4.61
CA ARG A 119 -1.58 -4.76 4.67
C ARG A 119 -0.96 -6.09 5.10
N ALA A 120 0.33 -6.32 4.82
CA ALA A 120 1.02 -7.57 5.16
C ALA A 120 1.36 -7.68 6.66
N TYR A 121 1.54 -6.56 7.37
CA TYR A 121 2.01 -6.55 8.76
C TYR A 121 1.17 -7.36 9.75
N PRO A 122 -0.18 -7.31 9.74
CA PRO A 122 -0.98 -8.14 10.64
C PRO A 122 -0.68 -9.63 10.49
N LEU A 123 -0.64 -10.13 9.25
CA LEU A 123 -0.34 -11.53 8.96
C LEU A 123 1.11 -11.89 9.33
N LEU A 124 2.07 -11.01 9.03
CA LEU A 124 3.47 -11.17 9.43
C LEU A 124 3.62 -11.27 10.96
N GLU A 125 2.94 -10.41 11.72
CA GLU A 125 2.96 -10.46 13.19
C GLU A 125 2.33 -11.73 13.74
N MET A 126 1.22 -12.18 13.13
CA MET A 126 0.62 -13.47 13.44
C MET A 126 1.61 -14.62 13.18
N LEU A 127 2.25 -14.67 12.01
CA LEU A 127 3.22 -15.71 11.66
C LEU A 127 4.43 -15.70 12.60
N ARG A 128 4.95 -14.52 12.95
CA ARG A 128 6.06 -14.39 13.93
C ARG A 128 5.66 -14.93 15.30
N ARG A 129 4.44 -14.65 15.77
CA ARG A 129 3.91 -15.18 17.04
C ARG A 129 3.65 -16.68 16.97
N ALA A 130 3.14 -17.16 15.84
CA ALA A 130 2.87 -18.56 15.55
C ALA A 130 4.18 -19.37 15.58
N ASN A 131 5.22 -18.88 14.90
CA ASN A 131 6.57 -19.45 14.90
C ASN A 131 7.14 -19.58 16.33
N ARG A 132 7.10 -18.48 17.10
CA ARG A 132 7.63 -18.46 18.48
C ARG A 132 6.92 -19.42 19.44
N LYS A 133 5.65 -19.76 19.19
CA LYS A 133 4.84 -20.64 20.05
C LYS A 133 4.55 -22.00 19.40
N GLU A 134 5.19 -22.29 18.27
CA GLU A 134 5.01 -23.50 17.48
C GLU A 134 3.53 -23.82 17.23
N ARG A 135 2.78 -22.81 16.74
CA ARG A 135 1.36 -22.95 16.39
C ARG A 135 1.14 -22.78 14.91
N ASP A 136 0.12 -23.48 14.42
CA ASP A 136 -0.32 -23.37 13.04
C ASP A 136 -1.21 -22.15 12.85
N VAL A 137 -1.30 -21.69 11.60
CA VAL A 137 -2.24 -20.66 11.15
C VAL A 137 -3.17 -21.28 10.13
N VAL A 138 -4.49 -21.16 10.34
CA VAL A 138 -5.51 -21.78 9.47
C VAL A 138 -6.54 -20.75 9.01
N TRP A 139 -7.14 -20.98 7.85
CA TRP A 139 -8.27 -20.21 7.32
C TRP A 139 -9.19 -21.12 6.50
N GLY A 140 -10.42 -20.67 6.23
CA GLY A 140 -11.41 -21.47 5.51
C GLY A 140 -12.06 -22.58 6.35
N VAL A 141 -12.14 -22.35 7.67
CA VAL A 141 -12.74 -23.23 8.68
C VAL A 141 -14.01 -22.66 9.25
#